data_AF-A0AAU4IJZ9-F1
#
_entry.id   AF-A0AAU4IJZ9-F1
#
_cell.length_a   1.000
_cell.length_b   1.000
_cell.length_c   1.000
_cell.angle_alpha   90.00
_cell.angle_beta   90.00
_cell.angle_gamma   90.00
#
_symmetry.space_group_name_H-M   'P 1'
#
loop_
_entity.id
_entity.type
_entity.pdbx_description
1 polymer ?
#
loop_
_entity_poly.entity_id
_entity_poly.type
_entity_poly.pdbx_seq_one_letter_code
_entity_poly.pdbx_strand_id
1 'polypeptide(L)'
;MQRSTKNLKLKPLEEWVGDDEVISYVAIRADENRLGYVSTKPNISAVFPFREDGIDRAGVDRILDEAGTGLPAYYEWRTWSGCYFCFFQRKHEWVGLTATLSCSRRP
;
A
#
# COMPACT_ATOMS: atom_id res chain seq x y z
N MET A 1 -6.76 1.06 -15.76
CA MET A 1 -6.15 1.78 -14.60
C MET A 1 -6.96 3.04 -14.31
N GLN A 2 -7.38 3.26 -13.06
CA GLN A 2 -8.28 4.36 -12.71
C GLN A 2 -7.59 5.75 -12.79
N ARG A 3 -8.34 6.80 -13.15
CA ARG A 3 -7.84 8.17 -13.35
C ARG A 3 -7.12 8.73 -12.11
N SER A 4 -7.65 8.43 -10.92
CA SER A 4 -7.07 8.86 -9.64
C SER A 4 -5.67 8.29 -9.41
N THR A 5 -5.42 7.01 -9.75
CA THR A 5 -4.09 6.40 -9.64
C THR A 5 -3.07 7.11 -10.52
N LYS A 6 -3.44 7.45 -11.76
CA LYS A 6 -2.53 8.12 -12.70
C LYS A 6 -2.19 9.54 -12.25
N ASN A 7 -3.20 10.33 -11.86
CA ASN A 7 -3.01 11.76 -11.59
C ASN A 7 -2.57 12.08 -10.16
N LEU A 8 -2.96 11.28 -9.16
CA LEU A 8 -2.67 11.57 -7.74
C LEU A 8 -1.51 10.76 -7.16
N LYS A 9 -1.02 9.74 -7.89
CA LYS A 9 0.05 8.87 -7.39
C LYS A 9 1.24 8.84 -8.34
N LEU A 10 1.02 8.43 -9.58
CA LEU A 10 2.14 8.18 -10.51
C LEU A 10 2.75 9.46 -11.06
N LYS A 11 1.96 10.37 -11.63
CA LYS A 11 2.49 11.63 -12.17
C LYS A 11 3.24 12.46 -11.11
N PRO A 12 2.69 12.67 -9.90
CA PRO A 12 3.42 13.42 -8.87
C PRO A 12 4.72 12.74 -8.45
N LEU A 13 4.75 11.40 -8.39
CA LEU A 13 5.97 10.64 -8.10
C LEU A 13 7.01 10.84 -9.22
N GLU A 14 6.60 10.71 -10.49
CA GLU A 14 7.50 10.89 -11.64
C GLU A 14 8.03 12.31 -11.77
N GLU A 15 7.25 13.31 -11.38
CA GLU A 15 7.63 14.73 -11.34
C GLU A 15 8.60 15.00 -10.19
N TRP A 16 8.34 14.43 -9.01
CA TRP A 16 9.23 14.55 -7.85
C TRP A 16 10.59 13.89 -8.07
N VAL A 17 10.63 12.72 -8.73
CA VAL A 17 11.88 12.03 -9.08
C VAL A 17 12.66 12.77 -10.16
N GLY A 18 11.97 13.44 -11.09
CA GLY A 18 12.62 14.12 -12.22
C GLY A 18 13.44 13.15 -13.08
N ASP A 19 14.75 13.41 -13.14
CA ASP A 19 15.75 12.68 -13.92
C ASP A 19 16.75 11.88 -13.06
N ASP A 20 16.59 11.90 -11.72
CA ASP A 20 17.48 11.19 -10.81
C ASP A 20 17.35 9.66 -10.97
N GLU A 21 18.46 8.95 -10.80
CA GLU A 21 18.43 7.48 -10.74
C GLU A 21 17.81 7.01 -9.43
N VAL A 22 16.69 6.29 -9.53
CA VAL A 22 15.91 5.85 -8.38
C VAL A 22 15.67 4.34 -8.45
N ILE A 23 15.89 3.70 -7.31
CA ILE A 23 15.49 2.31 -7.06
C ILE A 23 14.24 2.32 -6.18
N SER A 24 13.12 1.86 -6.74
CA SER A 24 11.84 1.75 -6.07
C SER A 24 11.69 0.36 -5.49
N TYR A 25 11.83 0.26 -4.16
CA TYR A 25 11.59 -0.99 -3.44
C TYR A 25 10.10 -1.17 -3.22
N VAL A 26 9.54 -2.22 -3.82
CA VAL A 26 8.10 -2.50 -3.77
C VAL A 26 7.88 -3.82 -3.04
N ALA A 27 7.22 -3.74 -1.89
CA ALA A 27 6.85 -4.88 -1.05
C ALA A 27 5.62 -5.64 -1.58
N ILE A 28 5.71 -6.16 -2.81
CA ILE A 28 4.75 -7.18 -3.30
C ILE A 28 5.23 -8.52 -2.79
N ARG A 29 4.35 -9.23 -2.10
CA ARG A 29 4.67 -10.53 -1.49
C ARG A 29 4.63 -11.65 -2.53
N ALA A 30 5.29 -12.77 -2.21
CA ALA A 30 5.35 -13.93 -3.09
C ALA A 30 3.98 -14.60 -3.35
N ASP A 31 3.05 -14.53 -2.38
CA ASP A 31 1.70 -15.08 -2.49
C ASP A 31 0.73 -14.18 -3.29
N GLU A 32 1.14 -12.96 -3.64
CA GLU A 32 0.30 -12.03 -4.39
C GLU A 32 0.44 -12.22 -5.91
N ASN A 33 -0.61 -12.74 -6.55
CA ASN A 33 -0.65 -12.86 -8.00
C ASN A 33 -0.99 -11.52 -8.70
N ARG A 34 -0.13 -10.52 -8.54
CA ARG A 34 -0.22 -9.23 -9.25
C ARG A 34 1.14 -8.77 -9.76
N LEU A 35 1.11 -7.99 -10.83
CA LEU A 35 2.30 -7.33 -11.35
C LEU A 35 2.47 -5.97 -10.66
N GLY A 36 3.70 -5.67 -10.26
CA GLY A 36 4.06 -4.35 -9.76
C GLY A 36 3.99 -3.30 -10.85
N TYR A 37 3.91 -2.04 -10.45
CA TYR A 37 4.04 -0.94 -11.38
C TYR A 37 5.50 -0.87 -11.84
N VAL A 38 5.71 -1.07 -13.14
CA VAL A 38 7.00 -0.84 -13.82
C VAL A 38 6.89 0.54 -14.47
N SER A 39 7.78 1.46 -14.09
CA SER A 39 7.78 2.80 -14.66
C SER A 39 8.16 2.75 -16.14
N THR A 40 7.61 3.67 -16.92
CA THR A 40 8.00 3.87 -18.32
C THR A 40 9.30 4.67 -18.45
N LYS A 41 9.77 5.30 -17.37
CA LYS A 41 11.02 6.06 -17.36
C LYS A 41 12.22 5.14 -17.12
N PRO A 42 13.34 5.29 -17.86
CA PRO A 42 14.51 4.42 -17.71
C PRO A 42 15.30 4.66 -16.42
N ASN A 43 15.21 5.85 -15.81
CA ASN A 43 15.90 6.19 -14.56
C ASN A 43 15.24 5.59 -13.30
N ILE A 44 14.05 4.98 -13.43
CA ILE A 44 13.34 4.38 -12.30
C ILE A 44 13.32 2.86 -12.47
N SER A 45 14.08 2.17 -11.62
CA SER A 45 14.07 0.71 -11.54
C SER A 45 13.18 0.26 -10.37
N ALA A 46 12.38 -0.77 -10.56
CA ALA A 46 11.55 -1.35 -9.49
C ALA A 46 12.11 -2.71 -9.07
N VAL A 47 12.26 -2.93 -7.76
CA VAL A 47 12.78 -4.17 -7.17
C VAL A 47 11.73 -4.77 -6.24
N PHE A 48 11.60 -6.11 -6.26
CA PHE A 48 10.53 -6.83 -5.55
C PHE A 48 11.09 -7.83 -4.55
N PRO A 49 11.72 -7.37 -3.45
CA PRO A 49 12.49 -8.24 -2.55
C PRO A 49 11.63 -9.38 -1.98
N PHE A 50 10.42 -9.08 -1.49
CA PHE A 50 9.56 -10.11 -0.88
C PHE A 50 9.09 -11.17 -1.87
N ARG A 51 9.01 -10.84 -3.15
CA ARG A 51 8.65 -11.81 -4.18
C ARG A 51 9.85 -12.68 -4.54
N GLU A 52 11.03 -12.08 -4.66
CA GLU A 52 12.29 -12.75 -4.96
C GLU A 52 12.71 -13.69 -3.80
N ASP A 53 12.51 -13.26 -2.56
CA ASP A 53 12.84 -14.01 -1.35
C ASP A 53 11.75 -15.02 -0.91
N GLY A 54 10.65 -15.12 -1.65
CA GLY A 54 9.56 -16.06 -1.33
C GLY A 54 8.79 -15.71 -0.05
N ILE A 55 8.80 -14.44 0.37
CA ILE A 55 8.15 -13.98 1.60
C ILE A 55 6.64 -13.78 1.34
N ASP A 56 5.83 -14.55 2.07
CA ASP A 56 4.37 -14.51 2.05
C ASP A 56 3.81 -13.62 3.18
N ARG A 57 2.47 -13.64 3.38
CA ARG A 57 1.83 -12.94 4.50
C ARG A 57 2.48 -13.28 5.84
N ALA A 58 2.65 -14.57 6.13
CA ALA A 58 3.15 -15.03 7.42
C ALA A 58 4.62 -14.65 7.63
N GLY A 59 5.41 -14.59 6.56
CA GLY A 59 6.76 -14.03 6.59
C GLY A 59 6.76 -12.55 6.96
N VAL A 60 5.87 -11.74 6.35
CA VAL A 60 5.73 -10.32 6.70
C VAL A 60 5.31 -10.14 8.16
N ASP A 61 4.31 -10.91 8.62
CA ASP A 61 3.83 -10.79 9.99
C ASP A 61 4.94 -11.11 11.01
N ARG A 62 5.75 -12.16 10.75
CA ARG A 62 6.94 -12.48 11.57
C ARG A 62 7.95 -11.32 11.59
N ILE A 63 8.26 -10.72 10.45
CA ILE A 63 9.18 -9.58 10.37
C ILE A 63 8.67 -8.40 11.22
N LEU A 64 7.37 -8.11 11.17
CA LEU A 64 6.77 -7.01 11.93
C LEU A 64 6.77 -7.28 13.44
N ASP A 65 6.54 -8.53 13.84
CA ASP A 65 6.56 -8.98 15.23
C ASP A 65 7.98 -8.93 15.81
N GLU A 66 8.98 -9.44 15.07
CA GLU A 66 10.39 -9.38 15.46
C GLU A 66 10.91 -7.94 15.55
N ALA A 67 10.41 -7.03 14.70
CA ALA A 67 10.72 -5.61 14.75
C ALA A 67 9.98 -4.84 15.85
N GLY A 68 9.00 -5.46 16.54
CA GLY A 68 8.19 -4.81 17.58
C GLY A 68 7.25 -3.72 17.06
N THR A 69 6.96 -3.70 15.76
CA THR A 69 6.08 -2.70 15.13
C THR A 69 4.63 -3.16 15.07
N GLY A 70 4.41 -4.45 14.83
CA GLY A 70 3.09 -5.05 14.67
C GLY A 70 2.28 -4.48 13.49
N LEU A 71 1.00 -4.84 13.44
CA LEU A 71 0.07 -4.34 12.43
C LEU A 71 -0.68 -3.08 12.93
N PRO A 72 -0.92 -2.09 12.07
CA PRO A 72 -1.74 -0.93 12.42
C PRO A 72 -3.17 -1.29 12.85
N ALA A 73 -3.70 -0.62 13.87
CA ALA A 73 -5.04 -0.89 14.43
C ALA A 73 -6.21 -0.80 13.43
N TYR A 74 -6.07 -0.03 12.34
CA TYR A 74 -7.14 0.07 11.34
C TYR A 74 -7.38 -1.22 10.54
N TYR A 75 -6.48 -2.21 10.62
CA TYR A 75 -6.71 -3.53 10.02
C TYR A 75 -7.84 -4.31 10.69
N GLU A 76 -8.32 -3.89 11.87
CA GLU A 76 -9.47 -4.52 12.54
C GLU A 76 -10.78 -4.42 11.74
N TRP A 77 -10.97 -3.32 11.03
CA TRP A 77 -12.22 -3.04 10.28
C TRP A 77 -11.97 -2.81 8.79
N ARG A 78 -10.70 -2.82 8.36
CA ARG A 78 -10.30 -2.56 6.98
C ARG A 78 -9.48 -3.71 6.42
N THR A 79 -9.80 -4.09 5.19
CA THR A 79 -9.13 -5.22 4.53
C THR A 79 -7.81 -4.85 3.87
N TRP A 80 -7.65 -3.59 3.44
CA TRP A 80 -6.45 -3.10 2.75
C TRP A 80 -6.07 -1.68 3.19
N SER A 81 -4.77 -1.42 3.34
CA SER A 81 -4.20 -0.08 3.56
C SER A 81 -4.24 0.75 2.27
N GLY A 82 -5.41 1.29 1.95
CA GLY A 82 -5.63 2.17 0.79
C GLY A 82 -5.85 3.63 1.17
N CYS A 83 -6.22 4.47 0.19
CA CYS A 83 -6.62 5.85 0.44
C CYS A 83 -7.76 5.91 1.46
N TYR A 84 -7.68 6.82 2.44
CA TYR A 84 -8.66 6.94 3.54
C TYR A 84 -10.10 7.15 3.03
N PHE A 85 -10.28 8.00 2.02
CA PHE A 85 -11.53 8.15 1.26
C PHE A 85 -11.36 7.59 -0.15
N CYS A 86 -11.53 6.28 -0.33
CA CYS A 86 -11.53 5.67 -1.66
C CYS A 86 -12.96 5.33 -2.07
N PHE A 87 -13.43 5.90 -3.19
CA PHE A 87 -14.77 5.64 -3.73
C PHE A 87 -15.05 4.16 -4.05
N PHE A 88 -14.00 3.34 -4.14
CA PHE A 88 -14.08 1.92 -4.40
C PHE A 88 -13.96 1.06 -3.12
N GLN A 89 -14.07 1.65 -1.92
CA GLN A 89 -14.13 0.91 -0.65
C GLN A 89 -15.36 0.00 -0.60
N ARG A 90 -15.21 -1.15 0.09
CA ARG A 90 -16.30 -2.10 0.28
C ARG A 90 -17.32 -1.53 1.26
N LYS A 91 -18.60 -1.91 1.11
CA LYS A 91 -19.69 -1.40 1.97
C LYS A 91 -19.41 -1.55 3.48
N HIS A 92 -18.81 -2.67 3.91
CA HIS A 92 -18.49 -2.88 5.33
C HIS A 92 -17.36 -1.98 5.84
N GLU A 93 -16.39 -1.62 4.99
CA GLU A 93 -15.30 -0.70 5.36
C GLU A 93 -15.85 0.71 5.60
N TRP A 94 -16.88 1.13 4.84
CA TRP A 94 -17.59 2.38 5.09
C TRP A 94 -18.30 2.38 6.45
N VAL A 95 -18.92 1.26 6.85
CA VAL A 95 -19.55 1.13 8.18
C VAL A 95 -18.49 1.19 9.29
N GLY A 96 -17.37 0.47 9.13
CA GLY A 96 -16.24 0.54 10.06
C GLY A 96 -15.65 1.94 10.20
N LEU A 97 -15.55 2.67 9.09
CA LEU A 97 -15.11 4.06 9.07
C LEU A 97 -16.06 4.95 9.87
N THR A 98 -17.37 4.81 9.68
CA THR A 98 -18.37 5.58 10.46
C THR A 98 -18.36 5.24 11.95
N ALA A 99 -18.12 3.97 12.31
CA ALA A 99 -18.03 3.54 13.71
C ALA A 99 -16.77 4.10 14.40
N THR A 100 -15.65 4.16 13.66
CA THR A 100 -14.40 4.75 14.15
C THR A 100 -14.53 6.28 14.32
N LEU A 101 -15.13 6.96 13.33
CA LEU A 101 -15.36 8.41 13.36
C LEU A 101 -16.44 8.85 14.35
N SER A 102 -17.36 7.97 14.74
CA SER A 102 -18.35 8.26 15.79
C SER A 102 -17.78 8.03 17.20
N CYS A 103 -16.78 7.17 17.34
CA CYS A 103 -16.08 6.94 18.61
C CYS A 103 -15.19 8.13 19.02
N SER A 104 -14.55 8.81 18.06
CA SER A 104 -13.75 10.03 18.32
C SER A 104 -14.58 11.29 18.63
N ARG A 105 -15.92 11.17 18.65
CA ARG A 105 -16.88 12.25 18.98
C ARG A 105 -17.59 12.04 20.32
N ARG A 106 -17.07 11.20 21.22
CA ARG A 106 -17.48 11.27 22.63
C ARG A 106 -16.59 12.31 23.34
N PRO A 107 -17.17 13.29 24.04
CA PRO A 107 -16.39 14.25 24.83
C PRO A 107 -15.58 13.57 25.93
#